data_AF-A3XHK8-F1
#
_entry.id   AF-A3XHK8-F1
#
_cell.length_a   1.000
_cell.length_b   1.000
_cell.length_c   1.000
_cell.angle_alpha   90.00
_cell.angle_beta   90.00
_cell.angle_gamma   90.00
#
_symmetry.space_group_name_H-M   'P 1'
#
loop_
_entity.id
_entity.type
_entity.pdbx_description
1 polymer ?
#
loop_
_entity_poly.entity_id
_entity_poly.type
_entity_poly.pdbx_seq_one_letter_code
_entity_poly.pdbx_strand_id
1 'polypeptide(L)'
;MSNSLEAWLEKDSLTSNVSRGLISGVLGGIAGTLVKTAIEKVLPVRKPNTRSAQVKMIDDLSMKITGERISESNHELAEQLVNVPFGASLGATYGYAKRDKLDTNVFEGAAYGATTWVGTHETSLPLLGLKDNPTEIPAKIQINELLAHVAFGVTTELVRGYVAKKLRE
;
A
#
# COMPACT_ATOMS: atom_id res chain seq x y z
N MET A 1 -35.78 26.16 -4.46
CA MET A 1 -35.06 25.37 -5.49
C MET A 1 -33.56 25.68 -5.54
N SER A 2 -33.06 26.73 -4.88
CA SER A 2 -31.61 27.05 -4.79
C SER A 2 -30.82 26.06 -3.93
N ASN A 3 -31.35 25.68 -2.76
CA ASN A 3 -30.57 24.92 -1.76
C ASN A 3 -30.16 23.50 -2.20
N SER A 4 -30.96 22.83 -3.04
CA SER A 4 -30.65 21.48 -3.52
C SER A 4 -29.58 21.48 -4.63
N LEU A 5 -29.51 22.55 -5.42
CA LEU A 5 -28.51 22.71 -6.49
C LEU A 5 -27.16 23.08 -5.88
N GLU A 6 -27.13 24.00 -4.92
CA GLU A 6 -25.92 24.42 -4.22
C GLU A 6 -25.29 23.26 -3.44
N ALA A 7 -26.10 22.51 -2.69
CA ALA A 7 -25.63 21.31 -1.97
C ALA A 7 -25.07 20.24 -2.92
N TRP A 8 -25.65 20.11 -4.12
CA TRP A 8 -25.15 19.19 -5.13
C TRP A 8 -23.81 19.66 -5.74
N LEU A 9 -23.69 20.95 -6.04
CA LEU A 9 -22.45 21.56 -6.55
C LEU A 9 -21.30 21.50 -5.53
N GLU A 10 -21.60 21.67 -4.24
CA GLU A 10 -20.61 21.56 -3.17
C GLU A 10 -20.08 20.13 -3.04
N LYS A 11 -20.97 19.14 -3.14
CA LYS A 11 -20.62 17.70 -3.15
C LYS A 11 -19.69 17.32 -4.30
N ASP A 12 -19.87 17.92 -5.47
CA ASP A 12 -19.10 17.59 -6.68
C ASP A 12 -18.01 18.66 -6.99
N SER A 13 -17.62 19.45 -6.00
CA SER A 13 -16.49 20.40 -6.10
C SER A 13 -15.13 19.69 -6.12
N LEU A 14 -14.11 20.33 -6.70
CA LEU A 14 -12.73 19.80 -6.73
C LEU A 14 -12.20 19.48 -5.33
N THR A 15 -12.43 20.34 -4.35
CA THR A 15 -11.99 20.15 -2.96
C THR A 15 -12.66 18.95 -2.31
N SER A 16 -13.97 18.77 -2.56
CA SER A 16 -14.73 17.62 -2.05
C SER A 16 -14.26 16.32 -2.70
N ASN A 17 -14.06 16.31 -4.02
CA ASN A 17 -13.53 15.14 -4.74
C ASN A 17 -12.12 14.78 -4.28
N VAL A 18 -11.22 15.76 -4.13
CA VAL A 18 -9.85 15.53 -3.63
C VAL A 18 -9.87 14.96 -2.21
N SER A 19 -10.58 15.58 -1.29
CA SER A 19 -10.66 15.11 0.11
C SER A 19 -11.23 13.70 0.19
N ARG A 20 -12.32 13.43 -0.52
CA ARG A 20 -12.94 12.11 -0.62
C ARG A 20 -11.98 11.08 -1.21
N GLY A 21 -11.31 11.43 -2.31
CA GLY A 21 -10.31 10.59 -2.96
C GLY A 21 -9.18 10.22 -2.02
N LEU A 22 -8.62 11.20 -1.31
CA LEU A 22 -7.55 10.98 -0.33
C LEU A 22 -8.00 10.09 0.82
N ILE A 23 -9.12 10.39 1.47
CA ILE A 23 -9.63 9.62 2.63
C ILE A 23 -9.93 8.18 2.21
N SER A 24 -10.69 7.99 1.13
CA SER A 24 -11.03 6.67 0.62
C SER A 24 -9.78 5.90 0.18
N GLY A 25 -8.82 6.59 -0.44
CA GLY A 25 -7.53 6.04 -0.81
C GLY A 25 -6.73 5.54 0.39
N VAL A 26 -6.56 6.37 1.43
CA VAL A 26 -5.84 6.00 2.67
C VAL A 26 -6.46 4.75 3.28
N LEU A 27 -7.78 4.72 3.44
CA LEU A 27 -8.49 3.58 4.02
C LEU A 27 -8.33 2.32 3.15
N GLY A 28 -8.41 2.47 1.83
CA GLY A 28 -8.15 1.37 0.90
C GLY A 28 -6.70 0.87 0.95
N GLY A 29 -5.72 1.77 1.08
CA GLY A 29 -4.31 1.43 1.20
C GLY A 29 -4.03 0.63 2.47
N ILE A 30 -4.58 1.06 3.61
CA ILE A 30 -4.46 0.34 4.88
C ILE A 30 -5.10 -1.05 4.77
N ALA A 31 -6.33 -1.14 4.24
CA ALA A 31 -7.01 -2.42 4.06
C ALA A 31 -6.22 -3.37 3.14
N GLY A 32 -5.69 -2.85 2.03
CA GLY A 32 -4.83 -3.60 1.12
C GLY A 32 -3.56 -4.11 1.82
N THR A 33 -2.92 -3.30 2.66
CA THR A 33 -1.74 -3.71 3.43
C THR A 33 -2.05 -4.84 4.38
N LEU A 34 -3.20 -4.80 5.05
CA LEU A 34 -3.64 -5.88 5.95
C LEU A 34 -3.85 -7.19 5.17
N VAL A 35 -4.52 -7.14 4.02
CA VAL A 35 -4.73 -8.31 3.16
C VAL A 35 -3.41 -8.88 2.64
N LYS A 36 -2.52 -8.02 2.13
CA LYS A 36 -1.17 -8.42 1.71
C LYS A 36 -0.42 -9.10 2.84
N THR A 37 -0.41 -8.51 4.04
CA THR A 37 0.26 -9.07 5.21
C THR A 37 -0.31 -10.45 5.58
N ALA A 38 -1.62 -10.63 5.52
CA ALA A 38 -2.25 -11.93 5.76
C ALA A 38 -1.85 -12.98 4.70
N ILE A 39 -1.77 -12.59 3.43
CA ILE A 39 -1.30 -13.47 2.34
C ILE A 39 0.16 -13.88 2.55
N GLU A 40 1.03 -12.93 2.93
CA GLU A 40 2.46 -13.19 3.19
C GLU A 40 2.70 -14.14 4.37
N LYS A 41 1.75 -14.28 5.30
CA LYS A 41 1.82 -15.28 6.39
C LYS A 41 1.65 -16.71 5.87
N VAL A 42 1.03 -16.90 4.71
CA VAL A 42 0.73 -18.22 4.13
C VAL A 42 1.59 -18.51 2.91
N LEU A 43 1.88 -17.50 2.10
CA LEU A 43 2.73 -17.61 0.91
C LEU A 43 4.16 -17.17 1.23
N PRO A 44 5.18 -18.02 0.95
CA PRO A 44 6.56 -17.61 1.15
C PRO A 44 6.93 -16.54 0.12
N VAL A 45 7.04 -15.30 0.62
CA VAL A 45 7.42 -14.11 -0.16
C VAL A 45 8.87 -13.69 0.06
N ARG A 46 9.62 -14.42 0.88
CA ARG A 46 11.04 -14.16 1.18
C ARG A 46 11.78 -15.49 1.32
N LYS A 47 13.09 -15.46 1.10
CA LYS A 47 13.96 -16.61 1.41
C LYS A 47 13.92 -16.87 2.92
N PRO A 48 13.98 -18.13 3.37
CA PRO A 48 14.07 -18.46 4.80
C PRO A 48 15.23 -17.71 5.46
N ASN A 49 15.07 -17.36 6.74
CA ASN A 49 16.09 -16.69 7.57
C ASN A 49 16.58 -15.32 7.02
N THR A 50 15.79 -14.67 6.15
CA THR A 50 16.13 -13.35 5.61
C THR A 50 15.29 -12.29 6.30
N ARG A 51 15.93 -11.27 6.88
CA ARG A 51 15.24 -10.11 7.45
C ARG A 51 14.53 -9.32 6.35
N SER A 52 13.33 -8.82 6.65
CA SER A 52 12.58 -7.99 5.73
C SER A 52 13.23 -6.62 5.52
N ALA A 53 12.93 -5.96 4.40
CA ALA A 53 13.46 -4.64 4.10
C ALA A 53 13.06 -3.61 5.17
N GLN A 54 11.88 -3.77 5.75
CA GLN A 54 11.32 -2.95 6.82
C GLN A 54 12.16 -3.09 8.10
N VAL A 55 12.45 -4.33 8.52
CA VAL A 55 13.32 -4.58 9.68
C VAL A 55 14.71 -3.99 9.45
N LYS A 56 15.30 -4.19 8.27
CA LYS A 56 16.60 -3.58 7.92
C LYS A 56 16.57 -2.06 7.99
N MET A 57 15.51 -1.43 7.49
CA MET A 57 15.34 0.02 7.51
C MET A 57 15.26 0.58 8.95
N ILE A 58 14.49 -0.09 9.82
CA ILE A 58 14.36 0.31 11.22
C ILE A 58 15.63 -0.02 12.01
N ASP A 59 16.31 -1.13 11.72
CA ASP A 59 17.63 -1.47 12.27
C ASP A 59 18.65 -0.38 11.96
N ASP A 60 18.76 0.03 10.69
CA ASP A 60 19.70 1.07 10.25
C ASP A 60 19.41 2.41 10.93
N LEU A 61 18.14 2.73 11.15
CA LEU A 61 17.72 3.93 11.88
C LEU A 61 18.06 3.82 13.37
N SER A 62 17.76 2.69 14.00
CA SER A 62 18.05 2.42 15.42
C SER A 62 19.56 2.50 15.67
N MET A 63 20.37 1.83 14.85
CA MET A 63 21.83 1.90 14.93
C MET A 63 22.37 3.33 14.86
N LYS A 64 21.76 4.21 14.05
CA LYS A 64 22.17 5.62 13.92
C LYS A 64 21.77 6.48 15.13
N ILE A 65 20.67 6.15 15.80
CA ILE A 65 20.10 6.95 16.90
C ILE A 65 20.56 6.45 18.27
N THR A 66 20.47 5.14 18.50
CA THR A 66 20.71 4.50 19.81
C THR A 66 22.05 3.76 19.86
N GLY A 67 22.66 3.46 18.70
CA GLY A 67 23.86 2.62 18.61
C GLY A 67 23.58 1.12 18.65
N GLU A 68 22.32 0.71 18.73
CA GLU A 68 21.90 -0.69 18.85
C GLU A 68 20.84 -1.06 17.80
N ARG A 69 20.82 -2.33 17.41
CA ARG A 69 19.78 -2.91 16.54
C ARG A 69 18.49 -3.14 17.33
N ILE A 70 17.36 -3.19 16.63
CA ILE A 70 16.11 -3.56 17.30
C ILE A 70 16.15 -5.03 17.71
N SER A 71 15.51 -5.35 18.84
CA SER A 71 15.39 -6.74 19.29
C SER A 71 14.50 -7.55 18.33
N GLU A 72 14.76 -8.85 18.23
CA GLU A 72 13.96 -9.77 17.40
C GLU A 72 12.47 -9.74 17.78
N SER A 73 12.15 -9.53 19.07
CA SER A 73 10.76 -9.36 19.56
C SER A 73 10.03 -8.18 18.92
N ASN A 74 10.77 -7.18 18.43
CA ASN A 74 10.21 -5.96 17.84
C ASN A 74 10.15 -6.02 16.31
N HIS A 75 10.59 -7.11 15.67
CA HIS A 75 10.61 -7.21 14.22
C HIS A 75 9.21 -7.11 13.59
N GLU A 76 8.20 -7.80 14.14
CA GLU A 76 6.83 -7.69 13.62
C GLU A 76 6.28 -6.27 13.76
N LEU A 77 6.56 -5.60 14.88
CA LEU A 77 6.16 -4.21 15.09
C LEU A 77 6.87 -3.27 14.09
N ALA A 78 8.17 -3.47 13.86
CA ALA A 78 8.93 -2.70 12.88
C ALA A 78 8.38 -2.87 11.46
N GLU A 79 7.98 -4.08 11.07
CA GLU A 79 7.31 -4.32 9.80
C GLU A 79 6.01 -3.54 9.67
N GLN A 80 5.16 -3.57 10.71
CA GLN A 80 3.87 -2.86 10.69
C GLN A 80 4.06 -1.33 10.67
N LEU A 81 5.02 -0.81 11.43
CA LEU A 81 5.35 0.62 11.47
C LEU A 81 5.81 1.18 10.12
N VAL A 82 6.37 0.35 9.25
CA VAL A 82 6.72 0.74 7.88
C VAL A 82 5.57 0.45 6.92
N ASN A 83 4.99 -0.76 6.95
CA ASN A 83 4.01 -1.21 5.98
C ASN A 83 2.70 -0.42 6.01
N VAL A 84 2.20 -0.06 7.20
CA VAL A 84 0.91 0.63 7.33
C VAL A 84 0.99 2.05 6.80
N PRO A 85 1.94 2.92 7.23
CA PRO A 85 2.07 4.27 6.66
C PRO A 85 2.42 4.26 5.17
N PHE A 86 3.26 3.32 4.73
CA PHE A 86 3.61 3.18 3.32
C PHE A 86 2.38 2.81 2.48
N GLY A 87 1.61 1.82 2.92
CA GLY A 87 0.35 1.42 2.27
C GLY A 87 -0.70 2.53 2.28
N ALA A 88 -0.85 3.25 3.39
CA ALA A 88 -1.73 4.42 3.48
C ALA A 88 -1.32 5.51 2.47
N SER A 89 -0.02 5.77 2.33
CA SER A 89 0.51 6.76 1.40
C SER A 89 0.25 6.36 -0.05
N LEU A 90 0.53 5.10 -0.41
CA LEU A 90 0.19 4.56 -1.72
C LEU A 90 -1.32 4.66 -1.99
N GLY A 91 -2.14 4.19 -1.05
CA GLY A 91 -3.59 4.33 -1.12
C GLY A 91 -4.04 5.77 -1.35
N ALA A 92 -3.46 6.75 -0.63
CA ALA A 92 -3.76 8.17 -0.82
C ALA A 92 -3.43 8.64 -2.24
N THR A 93 -2.27 8.27 -2.80
CA THR A 93 -1.91 8.63 -4.18
C THR A 93 -2.88 8.03 -5.20
N TYR A 94 -3.29 6.77 -5.01
CA TYR A 94 -4.25 6.11 -5.87
C TYR A 94 -5.65 6.73 -5.77
N GLY A 95 -6.07 7.02 -4.54
CA GLY A 95 -7.31 7.73 -4.24
C GLY A 95 -7.38 9.12 -4.87
N TYR A 96 -6.30 9.89 -4.79
CA TYR A 96 -6.18 11.19 -5.45
C TYR A 96 -6.24 11.08 -6.98
N ALA A 97 -5.58 10.08 -7.56
CA ALA A 97 -5.63 9.82 -9.00
C ALA A 97 -7.04 9.41 -9.46
N LYS A 98 -7.82 8.78 -8.58
CA LYS A 98 -9.19 8.31 -8.82
C LYS A 98 -10.28 9.23 -8.27
N ARG A 99 -9.94 10.46 -7.84
CA ARG A 99 -10.85 11.37 -7.13
C ARG A 99 -12.19 11.64 -7.85
N ASP A 100 -12.19 11.62 -9.19
CA ASP A 100 -13.38 11.87 -10.02
C ASP A 100 -14.08 10.56 -10.47
N LYS A 101 -13.60 9.41 -10.00
CA LYS A 101 -14.12 8.07 -10.34
C LYS A 101 -14.55 7.32 -9.09
N LEU A 102 -15.86 7.26 -8.86
CA LEU A 102 -16.44 6.55 -7.71
C LEU A 102 -16.53 5.04 -7.96
N ASP A 103 -16.64 4.63 -9.22
CA ASP A 103 -16.71 3.22 -9.58
C ASP A 103 -15.39 2.50 -9.34
N THR A 104 -15.51 1.17 -9.23
CA THR A 104 -14.40 0.27 -9.02
C THR A 104 -14.02 -0.43 -10.32
N ASN A 105 -12.72 -0.63 -10.53
CA ASN A 105 -12.19 -1.43 -11.62
C ASN A 105 -11.03 -2.30 -11.11
N VAL A 106 -11.33 -3.57 -10.88
CA VAL A 106 -10.38 -4.54 -10.33
C VAL A 106 -9.11 -4.69 -11.16
N PHE A 107 -9.17 -4.48 -12.48
CA PHE A 107 -7.99 -4.52 -13.34
C PHE A 107 -7.07 -3.32 -13.10
N GLU A 108 -7.63 -2.14 -12.87
CA GLU A 108 -6.84 -0.95 -12.51
C GLU A 108 -6.24 -1.10 -11.10
N GLY A 109 -6.94 -1.76 -10.18
CA GLY A 109 -6.40 -2.11 -8.86
C GLY A 109 -5.25 -3.12 -8.96
N ALA A 110 -5.43 -4.19 -9.75
CA ALA A 110 -4.39 -5.19 -9.99
C ALA A 110 -3.14 -4.58 -10.66
N ALA A 111 -3.33 -3.73 -11.68
CA ALA A 111 -2.26 -3.01 -12.34
C ALA A 111 -1.53 -2.06 -11.38
N TYR A 112 -2.27 -1.36 -10.51
CA TYR A 112 -1.69 -0.51 -9.48
C TYR A 112 -0.81 -1.32 -8.51
N GLY A 113 -1.33 -2.44 -8.00
CA GLY A 113 -0.57 -3.34 -7.13
C GLY A 113 0.70 -3.88 -7.77
N ALA A 114 0.61 -4.36 -9.02
CA ALA A 114 1.78 -4.82 -9.78
C ALA A 114 2.80 -3.70 -9.99
N THR A 115 2.34 -2.47 -10.29
CA THR A 115 3.22 -1.31 -10.44
C THR A 115 3.92 -0.94 -9.12
N THR A 116 3.22 -1.02 -7.99
CA THR A 116 3.82 -0.86 -6.67
C THR A 116 4.91 -1.90 -6.42
N TRP A 117 4.65 -3.18 -6.75
CA TRP A 117 5.65 -4.23 -6.62
C TRP A 117 6.90 -3.95 -7.46
N VAL A 118 6.74 -3.59 -8.74
CA VAL A 118 7.87 -3.23 -9.60
C VAL A 118 8.65 -2.03 -9.03
N GLY A 119 7.94 -0.97 -8.65
CA GLY A 119 8.55 0.25 -8.13
C GLY A 119 9.33 0.01 -6.84
N THR A 120 8.88 -0.92 -6.00
CA THR A 120 9.49 -1.19 -4.70
C THR A 120 10.42 -2.39 -4.72
N HIS A 121 9.89 -3.60 -4.89
CA HIS A 121 10.59 -4.86 -4.75
C HIS A 121 11.55 -5.14 -5.91
N GLU A 122 11.21 -4.71 -7.13
CA GLU A 122 12.09 -4.89 -8.29
C GLU A 122 13.05 -3.72 -8.53
N THR A 123 12.83 -2.57 -7.88
CA THR A 123 13.58 -1.34 -8.16
C THR A 123 14.13 -0.68 -6.89
N SER A 124 13.30 0.01 -6.10
CA SER A 124 13.81 0.85 -5.00
C SER A 124 14.50 0.05 -3.90
N LEU A 125 13.94 -1.08 -3.46
CA LEU A 125 14.51 -1.85 -2.34
C LEU A 125 15.88 -2.48 -2.71
N PRO A 126 16.07 -3.09 -3.89
CA PRO A 126 17.39 -3.52 -4.34
C PRO A 126 18.40 -2.38 -4.47
N LEU A 127 17.99 -1.24 -5.06
CA LEU A 127 18.88 -0.08 -5.23
C LEU A 127 19.35 0.52 -3.89
N LEU A 128 18.52 0.42 -2.86
CA LEU A 128 18.85 0.84 -1.49
C LEU A 128 19.62 -0.22 -0.68
N GLY A 129 19.90 -1.39 -1.26
CA GLY A 129 20.56 -2.51 -0.56
C GLY A 129 19.69 -3.20 0.50
N LEU A 130 18.37 -2.92 0.51
CA LEU A 130 17.44 -3.47 1.49
C LEU A 130 16.93 -4.86 1.09
N LYS A 131 17.03 -5.23 -0.19
CA LYS A 131 16.62 -6.53 -0.75
C LYS A 131 17.69 -7.03 -1.74
N ASP A 132 17.80 -8.35 -1.88
CA ASP A 132 18.65 -8.99 -2.90
C ASP A 132 18.27 -8.52 -4.30
N ASN A 133 19.18 -8.66 -5.27
CA ASN A 133 18.88 -8.34 -6.66
C ASN A 133 17.72 -9.23 -7.17
N PRO A 134 16.73 -8.70 -7.90
CA PRO A 134 15.61 -9.49 -8.40
C PRO A 134 16.00 -10.74 -9.18
N THR A 135 17.13 -10.70 -9.88
CA THR A 135 17.68 -11.82 -10.67
C THR A 135 18.21 -12.97 -9.81
N GLU A 136 18.47 -12.73 -8.52
CA GLU A 136 18.97 -13.70 -7.54
C GLU A 136 17.84 -14.30 -6.68
N ILE A 137 16.60 -13.89 -6.91
CA ILE A 137 15.43 -14.34 -6.18
C ILE A 137 14.73 -15.46 -6.99
N PRO A 138 14.44 -16.62 -6.39
CA PRO A 138 13.70 -17.67 -7.06
C PRO A 138 12.36 -17.18 -7.63
N ALA A 139 12.06 -17.53 -8.89
CA ALA A 139 10.86 -17.07 -9.59
C ALA A 139 9.55 -17.33 -8.81
N LYS A 140 9.46 -18.45 -8.08
CA LYS A 140 8.31 -18.75 -7.22
C LYS A 140 8.09 -17.70 -6.13
N ILE A 141 9.17 -17.19 -5.52
CA ILE A 141 9.09 -16.15 -4.49
C ILE A 141 8.65 -14.83 -5.13
N GLN A 142 9.21 -14.48 -6.30
CA GLN A 142 8.81 -13.28 -7.05
C GLN A 142 7.33 -13.30 -7.42
N ILE A 143 6.82 -14.45 -7.88
CA ILE A 143 5.39 -14.63 -8.20
C ILE A 143 4.53 -14.48 -6.95
N ASN A 144 4.94 -15.06 -5.82
CA ASN A 144 4.21 -14.89 -4.56
C ASN A 144 4.18 -13.43 -4.09
N GLU A 145 5.31 -12.71 -4.20
CA GLU A 145 5.40 -11.28 -3.89
C GLU A 145 4.47 -10.46 -4.80
N LEU A 146 4.48 -10.74 -6.10
CA LEU A 146 3.58 -10.09 -7.06
C LEU A 146 2.11 -10.36 -6.73
N LEU A 147 1.73 -11.60 -6.42
CA LEU A 147 0.36 -11.97 -6.06
C LEU A 147 -0.12 -11.21 -4.82
N ALA A 148 0.72 -11.11 -3.79
CA ALA A 148 0.40 -10.37 -2.57
C ALA A 148 0.19 -8.87 -2.87
N HIS A 149 0.96 -8.29 -3.80
CA HIS A 149 0.80 -6.89 -4.22
C HIS A 149 -0.41 -6.66 -5.13
N VAL A 150 -0.73 -7.60 -6.02
CA VAL A 150 -1.97 -7.55 -6.80
C VAL A 150 -3.17 -7.59 -5.85
N ALA A 151 -3.15 -8.45 -4.84
CA ALA A 151 -4.20 -8.49 -3.82
C ALA A 151 -4.29 -7.19 -3.01
N PHE A 152 -3.15 -6.57 -2.66
CA PHE A 152 -3.10 -5.22 -2.11
C PHE A 152 -3.86 -4.23 -3.01
N GLY A 153 -3.48 -4.13 -4.28
CA GLY A 153 -4.05 -3.14 -5.20
C GLY A 153 -5.53 -3.36 -5.50
N VAL A 154 -5.96 -4.61 -5.68
CA VAL A 154 -7.38 -4.96 -5.85
C VAL A 154 -8.19 -4.57 -4.60
N THR A 155 -7.68 -4.89 -3.41
CA THR A 155 -8.35 -4.53 -2.14
C THR A 155 -8.43 -3.02 -1.98
N THR A 156 -7.34 -2.32 -2.27
CA THR A 156 -7.30 -0.84 -2.23
C THR A 156 -8.35 -0.24 -3.15
N GLU A 157 -8.49 -0.74 -4.38
CA GLU A 157 -9.49 -0.26 -5.32
C GLU A 157 -10.93 -0.49 -4.82
N LEU A 158 -11.23 -1.69 -4.34
CA LEU A 158 -12.57 -2.04 -3.87
C LEU A 158 -12.97 -1.19 -2.66
N VAL A 159 -12.10 -1.08 -1.66
CA VAL A 159 -12.35 -0.31 -0.44
C VAL A 159 -12.41 1.18 -0.74
N ARG A 160 -11.49 1.71 -1.56
CA ARG A 160 -11.51 3.10 -2.01
C ARG A 160 -12.84 3.43 -2.69
N GLY A 161 -13.26 2.65 -3.68
CA GLY A 161 -14.51 2.90 -4.40
C GLY A 161 -15.74 2.83 -3.49
N TYR A 162 -15.81 1.84 -2.59
CA TYR A 162 -16.88 1.72 -1.60
C TYR A 162 -16.96 2.95 -0.68
N VAL A 163 -15.84 3.33 -0.07
CA VAL A 163 -15.77 4.49 0.84
C VAL A 163 -16.08 5.78 0.09
N ALA A 164 -15.54 5.96 -1.11
CA ALA A 164 -15.82 7.15 -1.92
C ALA A 164 -17.31 7.29 -2.24
N LYS A 165 -18.00 6.20 -2.61
CA LYS A 165 -19.46 6.22 -2.81
C LYS A 165 -20.18 6.63 -1.53
N LYS A 166 -19.81 6.05 -0.39
CA LYS A 166 -20.40 6.36 0.92
C LYS A 166 -20.18 7.81 1.38
N LEU A 167 -19.03 8.40 1.07
CA LEU A 167 -18.72 9.80 1.42
C LEU A 167 -19.38 10.83 0.49
N ARG A 168 -20.00 10.41 -0.62
CA ARG A 168 -20.74 11.30 -1.52
C ARG A 168 -22.24 11.33 -1.20
N GLU A 169 -22.78 10.21 -0.74
CA GLU A 169 -24.16 10.08 -0.22
C GLU A 169 -24.44 11.14 0.85
#